data_AF-Q5SFI0-F1
#
_entry.id   AF-Q5SFI0-F1
#
_cell.length_a   1.000
_cell.length_b   1.000
_cell.length_c   1.000
_cell.angle_alpha   90.00
_cell.angle_beta   90.00
_cell.angle_gamma   90.00
#
_symmetry.space_group_name_H-M   'P 1'
#
loop_
_entity.id
_entity.type
_entity.pdbx_description
1 polymer ?
#
loop_
_entity_poly.entity_id
_entity_poly.type
_entity_poly.pdbx_seq_one_letter_code
_entity_poly.pdbx_strand_id
1 'polypeptide(L)'
;ANRNIGLAKVTNTLDNNAVSAGQVVKALFPTGLLIAFLIVTRIHQLPFKAMMNDATIWFSTTLGSLGLFEISKGLIFSLKNIFGSNVSSSYKLLYVPALIPFVITVLIAIPVFKISSSNVKQIFASSLQQSKNPFIALVGALVMVNLMLVGGEHSMVKIIGRTFAEISGSNWTIFSSFLGAIGSFFSGSNTVSNLTFGSVQLSTAETTGISVALVLALQSVGGAMGNMVCINNIVAVNSVLNTSKQEGAIIKKTIIPMIIYGIIAALGALFLVPLFYNL
;
A
#
# COMPACT_ATOMS: atom_id res chain seq x y z
N ALA A 1 -15.83 -14.94 29.91
CA ALA A 1 -16.95 -15.91 29.89
C ALA A 1 -18.23 -15.38 30.54
N ASN A 2 -18.20 -14.67 31.68
CA ASN A 2 -19.42 -14.23 32.39
C ASN A 2 -20.29 -13.13 31.72
N ARG A 3 -19.99 -12.71 30.48
CA ARG A 3 -20.78 -11.71 29.74
C ARG A 3 -21.01 -12.05 28.26
N ASN A 4 -20.77 -13.29 27.83
CA ASN A 4 -20.82 -13.69 26.39
C ASN A 4 -20.01 -12.78 25.44
N ILE A 5 -19.02 -12.07 25.98
CA ILE A 5 -18.02 -11.31 25.23
C ILE A 5 -16.68 -12.00 25.50
N GLY A 6 -16.03 -12.44 24.43
CA GLY A 6 -14.75 -13.15 24.45
C GLY A 6 -14.84 -14.56 23.82
N LEU A 7 -13.69 -15.09 23.42
CA LEU A 7 -13.56 -16.45 22.89
C LEU A 7 -14.00 -17.46 23.97
N ALA A 8 -14.85 -18.41 23.60
CA ALA A 8 -15.12 -19.57 24.45
C ALA A 8 -13.77 -20.27 24.71
N LYS A 9 -13.53 -20.72 25.95
CA LYS A 9 -12.38 -21.58 26.24
C LYS A 9 -12.62 -22.91 25.53
N VAL A 10 -12.13 -23.02 24.30
CA VAL A 10 -12.09 -24.29 23.57
C VAL A 10 -10.90 -25.07 24.10
N THR A 11 -11.09 -26.36 24.36
CA THR A 11 -10.01 -27.27 24.74
C THR A 11 -8.95 -27.22 23.64
N ASN A 12 -7.74 -26.79 23.98
CA ASN A 12 -6.66 -26.66 23.02
C ASN A 12 -6.17 -28.08 22.64
N THR A 13 -6.61 -28.58 21.49
CA THR A 13 -6.21 -29.88 20.94
C THR A 13 -4.92 -29.81 20.12
N LEU A 14 -4.26 -28.64 20.10
CA LEU A 14 -2.98 -28.46 19.45
C LEU A 14 -1.86 -29.10 20.28
N ASP A 15 -0.93 -29.71 19.58
CA ASP A 15 0.24 -30.38 20.15
C ASP A 15 1.03 -29.39 21.02
N ASN A 16 1.16 -29.66 22.33
CA ASN A 16 1.79 -28.76 23.31
C ASN A 16 3.33 -28.70 23.20
N ASN A 17 3.88 -29.20 22.10
CA ASN A 17 5.31 -29.14 21.81
C ASN A 17 5.69 -27.68 21.57
N ALA A 18 6.34 -27.07 22.57
CA ALA A 18 6.83 -25.71 22.47
C ALA A 18 7.75 -25.57 21.26
N VAL A 19 7.41 -24.66 20.35
CA VAL A 19 8.22 -24.37 19.17
C VAL A 19 9.58 -23.86 19.63
N SER A 20 10.67 -24.48 19.17
CA SER A 20 12.01 -24.08 19.57
C SER A 20 12.36 -22.68 19.04
N ALA A 21 13.20 -21.93 19.77
CA ALA A 21 13.67 -20.63 19.32
C ALA A 21 14.31 -20.69 17.92
N GLY A 22 15.02 -21.78 17.60
CA GLY A 22 15.62 -21.99 16.27
C GLY A 22 14.58 -22.13 15.15
N GLN A 23 13.44 -22.78 15.40
CA GLN A 23 12.34 -22.85 14.43
C GLN A 23 11.68 -21.50 14.21
N VAL A 24 11.49 -20.71 15.29
CA VAL A 24 10.94 -19.35 15.19
C VAL A 24 11.87 -18.43 14.40
N VAL A 25 13.17 -18.45 14.70
CA VAL A 25 14.19 -17.67 13.97
C VAL A 25 14.21 -18.08 12.50
N LYS A 26 14.20 -19.37 12.20
CA LYS A 26 14.16 -19.86 10.82
C LYS A 26 12.88 -19.41 10.10
N ALA A 27 11.73 -19.43 10.76
CA ALA A 27 10.46 -18.98 10.18
C ALA A 27 10.44 -17.46 9.90
N LEU A 28 11.04 -16.65 10.78
CA LEU A 28 11.13 -15.20 10.64
C LEU A 28 12.26 -14.74 9.71
N PHE A 29 13.14 -15.65 9.29
CA PHE A 29 14.34 -15.34 8.50
C PHE A 29 14.04 -14.54 7.22
N PRO A 30 13.07 -14.89 6.35
CA PRO A 30 12.79 -14.10 5.15
C PRO A 30 12.36 -12.67 5.47
N THR A 31 11.52 -12.49 6.49
CA THR A 31 11.05 -11.17 6.92
C THR A 31 12.19 -10.32 7.46
N GLY A 32 13.04 -10.91 8.32
CA GLY A 32 14.22 -10.24 8.85
C GLY A 32 15.20 -9.82 7.76
N LEU A 33 15.44 -10.70 6.77
CA LEU A 33 16.30 -10.44 5.63
C LEU A 33 15.76 -9.31 4.75
N LEU A 34 14.45 -9.30 4.50
CA LEU A 34 13.78 -8.23 3.75
C LEU A 34 13.93 -6.88 4.46
N ILE A 35 13.69 -6.84 5.79
CA ILE A 35 13.89 -5.64 6.61
C ILE A 35 15.34 -5.18 6.54
N ALA A 36 16.31 -6.09 6.67
CA ALA A 36 17.73 -5.75 6.57
C ALA A 36 18.08 -5.12 5.22
N PHE A 37 17.64 -5.72 4.10
CA PHE A 37 17.86 -5.13 2.77
C PHE A 37 17.18 -3.78 2.61
N LEU A 38 15.96 -3.60 3.11
CA LEU A 38 15.30 -2.29 3.10
C LEU A 38 16.10 -1.26 3.89
N ILE A 39 16.59 -1.60 5.07
CA ILE A 39 17.42 -0.70 5.88
C ILE A 39 18.69 -0.31 5.11
N VAL A 40 19.45 -1.29 4.63
CA VAL A 40 20.71 -1.06 3.89
C VAL A 40 20.49 -0.21 2.63
N THR A 41 19.38 -0.44 1.91
CA THR A 41 19.08 0.28 0.66
C THR A 41 18.40 1.64 0.85
N ARG A 42 18.01 2.00 2.07
CA ARG A 42 17.25 3.23 2.37
C ARG A 42 17.95 4.20 3.31
N ILE A 43 18.90 3.74 4.11
CA ILE A 43 19.72 4.60 4.98
C ILE A 43 20.44 5.64 4.12
N HIS A 44 20.33 6.93 4.49
CA HIS A 44 20.92 8.05 3.75
C HIS A 44 22.45 8.10 3.87
N GLN A 45 22.99 7.60 4.98
CA GLN A 45 24.42 7.54 5.25
C GLN A 45 25.16 6.53 4.37
N LEU A 46 24.44 5.60 3.73
CA LEU A 46 25.01 4.60 2.83
C LEU A 46 24.89 5.05 1.36
N PRO A 47 25.89 4.74 0.51
CA PRO A 47 25.92 5.21 -0.87
C PRO A 47 24.85 4.55 -1.76
N PHE A 48 24.31 3.40 -1.36
CA PHE A 48 23.39 2.60 -2.18
C PHE A 48 22.15 3.36 -2.63
N LYS A 49 21.56 4.17 -1.75
CA LYS A 49 20.39 4.98 -2.10
C LYS A 49 20.71 5.96 -3.23
N ALA A 50 21.86 6.63 -3.16
CA ALA A 50 22.30 7.57 -4.18
C ALA A 50 22.62 6.84 -5.50
N MET A 51 23.36 5.74 -5.44
CA MET A 51 23.71 4.93 -6.62
C MET A 51 22.48 4.44 -7.39
N MET A 52 21.47 3.92 -6.69
CA MET A 52 20.22 3.44 -7.32
C MET A 52 19.33 4.58 -7.85
N ASN A 53 19.61 5.82 -7.45
CA ASN A 53 18.90 7.02 -7.94
C ASN A 53 19.76 7.86 -8.88
N ASP A 54 20.90 7.35 -9.34
CA ASP A 54 21.75 8.05 -10.30
C ASP A 54 20.99 8.20 -11.62
N ALA A 55 20.60 9.44 -11.92
CA ALA A 55 19.85 9.82 -13.12
C ALA A 55 20.76 10.12 -14.32
N THR A 56 22.08 9.97 -14.19
CA THR A 56 23.03 10.15 -15.29
C THR A 56 22.68 9.20 -16.43
N ILE A 57 22.40 9.75 -17.61
CA ILE A 57 21.99 8.98 -18.78
C ILE A 57 23.16 8.06 -19.19
N TRP A 58 22.86 6.77 -19.27
CA TRP A 58 23.77 5.75 -19.76
C TRP A 58 23.46 5.37 -21.21
N PHE A 59 22.17 5.29 -21.55
CA PHE A 59 21.69 4.97 -22.88
C PHE A 59 20.44 5.80 -23.19
N SER A 60 20.31 6.25 -24.43
CA SER A 60 19.13 6.98 -24.91
C SER A 60 18.81 6.58 -26.35
N THR A 61 17.52 6.42 -26.64
CA THR A 61 17.01 6.10 -27.98
C THR A 61 15.65 6.74 -28.21
N THR A 62 15.38 7.18 -29.43
CA THR A 62 14.10 7.77 -29.82
C THR A 62 13.20 6.69 -30.42
N LEU A 63 12.07 6.39 -29.76
CA LEU A 63 11.10 5.38 -30.18
C LEU A 63 10.04 5.94 -31.14
N GLY A 64 10.44 6.81 -32.07
CA GLY A 64 9.51 7.49 -32.99
C GLY A 64 8.41 8.25 -32.24
N SER A 65 7.15 7.94 -32.54
CA SER A 65 5.99 8.58 -31.88
C SER A 65 5.78 8.16 -30.42
N LEU A 66 6.44 7.09 -29.94
CA LEU A 66 6.27 6.64 -28.55
C LEU A 66 7.02 7.53 -27.54
N GLY A 67 8.00 8.31 -28.00
CA GLY A 67 8.78 9.23 -27.16
C GLY A 67 10.27 8.89 -27.09
N LEU A 68 10.98 9.59 -26.19
CA LEU A 68 12.40 9.38 -25.93
C LEU A 68 12.59 8.41 -24.78
N PHE A 69 13.23 7.28 -25.03
CA PHE A 69 13.54 6.28 -24.01
C PHE A 69 14.97 6.45 -23.51
N GLU A 70 15.13 6.57 -22.21
CA GLU A 70 16.42 6.74 -21.54
C GLU A 70 16.59 5.69 -20.44
N ILE A 71 17.82 5.19 -20.30
CA ILE A 71 18.25 4.35 -19.20
C ILE A 71 19.37 5.09 -18.48
N SER A 72 19.22 5.30 -17.18
CA SER A 72 20.28 5.90 -16.36
C SER A 72 21.25 4.86 -15.80
N LYS A 73 22.40 5.32 -15.28
CA LYS A 73 23.37 4.47 -14.55
C LYS A 73 22.75 3.78 -13.32
N GLY A 74 21.78 4.42 -12.66
CA GLY A 74 20.98 3.82 -11.59
C GLY A 74 19.91 2.82 -12.07
N LEU A 75 19.89 2.46 -13.35
CA LEU A 75 18.86 1.66 -14.02
C LEU A 75 17.45 2.26 -13.83
N ILE A 76 17.35 3.58 -14.00
CA ILE A 76 16.08 4.27 -14.11
C ILE A 76 15.66 4.22 -15.57
N PHE A 77 14.57 3.53 -15.86
CA PHE A 77 13.96 3.46 -17.18
C PHE A 77 12.98 4.61 -17.33
N SER A 78 13.28 5.57 -18.19
CA SER A 78 12.46 6.76 -18.41
C SER A 78 11.94 6.78 -19.83
N LEU A 79 10.65 7.05 -19.99
CA LEU A 79 10.01 7.35 -21.27
C LEU A 79 9.50 8.78 -21.22
N LYS A 80 10.16 9.66 -21.96
CA LYS A 80 9.86 11.10 -22.04
C LYS A 80 9.08 11.43 -23.29
N ASN A 81 8.33 12.52 -23.23
CA ASN A 81 7.55 13.06 -24.35
C ASN A 81 6.65 12.01 -25.02
N ILE A 82 5.91 11.26 -24.19
CA ILE A 82 5.08 10.13 -24.63
C ILE A 82 4.04 10.65 -25.64
N PHE A 83 3.99 10.08 -26.84
CA PHE A 83 3.08 10.50 -27.91
C PHE A 83 3.20 12.00 -28.29
N GLY A 84 4.38 12.60 -28.13
CA GLY A 84 4.59 14.03 -28.41
C GLY A 84 3.93 14.96 -27.40
N SER A 85 3.45 14.43 -26.27
CA SER A 85 2.91 15.21 -25.15
C SER A 85 4.03 15.66 -24.20
N ASN A 86 3.71 16.51 -23.22
CA ASN A 86 4.62 16.85 -22.11
C ASN A 86 4.63 15.79 -21.00
N VAL A 87 3.99 14.64 -21.20
CA VAL A 87 3.91 13.56 -20.21
C VAL A 87 5.14 12.68 -20.30
N SER A 88 5.79 12.46 -19.16
CA SER A 88 6.94 11.57 -19.01
C SER A 88 6.70 10.60 -17.85
N SER A 89 7.19 9.38 -17.99
CA SER A 89 7.10 8.35 -16.94
C SER A 89 8.47 7.74 -16.69
N SER A 90 8.75 7.35 -15.44
CA SER A 90 10.01 6.71 -15.08
C SER A 90 9.81 5.60 -14.06
N TYR A 91 10.61 4.54 -14.19
CA TYR A 91 10.62 3.40 -13.28
C TYR A 91 12.04 3.13 -12.78
N LYS A 92 12.24 3.28 -11.48
CA LYS A 92 13.55 3.12 -10.82
C LYS A 92 13.78 1.67 -10.42
N LEU A 93 14.27 0.83 -11.34
CA LEU A 93 14.31 -0.62 -11.18
C LEU A 93 15.01 -1.09 -9.89
N LEU A 94 16.17 -0.51 -9.57
CA LEU A 94 16.95 -0.88 -8.38
C LEU A 94 16.39 -0.25 -7.10
N TYR A 95 15.86 0.97 -7.19
CA TYR A 95 15.33 1.66 -6.02
C TYR A 95 14.01 1.06 -5.56
N VAL A 96 13.09 0.71 -6.47
CA VAL A 96 11.81 0.10 -6.09
C VAL A 96 12.08 -1.23 -5.35
N PRO A 97 11.45 -1.49 -4.19
CA PRO A 97 11.75 -2.68 -3.37
C PRO A 97 11.64 -4.02 -4.09
N ALA A 98 10.84 -4.08 -5.16
CA ALA A 98 10.48 -5.30 -5.87
C ALA A 98 11.68 -6.15 -6.29
N LEU A 99 12.81 -5.54 -6.70
CA LEU A 99 13.98 -6.28 -7.13
C LEU A 99 14.90 -6.63 -5.95
N ILE A 100 15.60 -5.66 -5.39
CA ILE A 100 16.68 -5.92 -4.42
C ILE A 100 16.13 -6.57 -3.13
N PRO A 101 15.27 -5.93 -2.32
CA PRO A 101 14.72 -6.56 -1.13
C PRO A 101 13.98 -7.88 -1.39
N PHE A 102 13.06 -7.94 -2.36
CA PHE A 102 12.18 -9.11 -2.51
C PHE A 102 12.84 -10.26 -3.28
N VAL A 103 13.42 -10.02 -4.45
CA VAL A 103 14.01 -11.11 -5.26
C VAL A 103 15.23 -11.70 -4.56
N ILE A 104 16.12 -10.88 -3.99
CA ILE A 104 17.31 -11.39 -3.29
C ILE A 104 16.89 -12.20 -2.05
N THR A 105 15.90 -11.74 -1.30
CA THR A 105 15.36 -12.49 -0.15
C THR A 105 14.84 -13.86 -0.58
N VAL A 106 14.08 -13.94 -1.68
CA VAL A 106 13.59 -15.22 -2.20
C VAL A 106 14.73 -16.12 -2.67
N LEU A 107 15.71 -15.58 -3.40
CA LEU A 107 16.87 -16.33 -3.88
C LEU A 107 17.71 -16.90 -2.74
N ILE A 108 17.81 -16.19 -1.62
CA ILE A 108 18.48 -16.68 -0.40
C ILE A 108 17.59 -17.66 0.38
N ALA A 109 16.27 -17.44 0.41
CA ALA A 109 15.34 -18.32 1.12
C ALA A 109 15.28 -19.73 0.51
N ILE A 110 15.27 -19.86 -0.83
CA ILE A 110 15.19 -21.16 -1.52
C ILE A 110 16.22 -22.19 -0.98
N PRO A 111 17.54 -21.89 -0.92
CA PRO A 111 18.53 -22.81 -0.37
C PRO A 111 18.43 -22.97 1.16
N VAL A 112 18.11 -21.91 1.90
CA VAL A 112 17.96 -21.96 3.38
C VAL A 112 16.84 -22.90 3.81
N PHE A 113 15.74 -22.92 3.07
CA PHE A 113 14.60 -23.81 3.30
C PHE A 113 14.71 -25.14 2.55
N LYS A 114 15.76 -25.34 1.74
CA LYS A 114 15.99 -26.55 0.94
C LYS A 114 14.76 -26.93 0.11
N ILE A 115 14.16 -25.94 -0.56
CA ILE A 115 12.94 -26.13 -1.36
C ILE A 115 13.31 -26.83 -2.67
N SER A 116 12.55 -27.87 -3.05
CA SER A 116 12.76 -28.56 -4.33
C SER A 116 12.40 -27.66 -5.52
N SER A 117 13.07 -27.84 -6.66
CA SER A 117 12.82 -27.04 -7.86
C SER A 117 11.37 -27.14 -8.36
N SER A 118 10.71 -28.27 -8.14
CA SER A 118 9.27 -28.44 -8.45
C SER A 118 8.40 -27.53 -7.59
N ASN A 119 8.66 -27.51 -6.28
CA ASN A 119 7.92 -26.67 -5.34
C ASN A 119 8.19 -25.18 -5.60
N VAL A 120 9.43 -24.81 -5.95
CA VAL A 120 9.74 -23.42 -6.36
C VAL A 120 8.89 -23.02 -7.56
N LYS A 121 8.88 -23.83 -8.63
CA LYS A 121 8.05 -23.54 -9.82
C LYS A 121 6.57 -23.42 -9.48
N GLN A 122 6.06 -24.31 -8.65
CA GLN A 122 4.67 -24.28 -8.19
C GLN A 122 4.37 -23.00 -7.41
N ILE A 123 5.22 -22.60 -6.46
CA ILE A 123 5.06 -21.36 -5.68
C ILE A 123 5.01 -20.15 -6.63
N PHE A 124 5.96 -20.04 -7.55
CA PHE A 124 5.98 -18.94 -8.54
C PHE A 124 4.72 -18.92 -9.41
N ALA A 125 4.30 -20.08 -9.93
CA ALA A 125 3.11 -20.18 -10.77
C ALA A 125 1.83 -19.81 -10.00
N SER A 126 1.66 -20.33 -8.78
CA SER A 126 0.52 -20.01 -7.92
C SER A 126 0.49 -18.53 -7.55
N SER A 127 1.63 -17.91 -7.23
CA SER A 127 1.71 -16.47 -6.95
C SER A 127 1.37 -15.62 -8.16
N LEU A 128 1.84 -15.99 -9.36
CA LEU A 128 1.51 -15.28 -10.60
C LEU A 128 0.02 -15.37 -10.92
N GLN A 129 -0.57 -16.57 -10.76
CA GLN A 129 -2.00 -16.79 -10.97
C GLN A 129 -2.85 -15.96 -10.00
N GLN A 130 -2.46 -15.90 -8.72
CA GLN A 130 -3.13 -15.07 -7.72
C GLN A 130 -3.00 -13.57 -8.00
N SER A 131 -1.89 -13.14 -8.59
CA SER A 131 -1.63 -11.71 -8.90
C SER A 131 -2.35 -11.20 -10.14
N LYS A 132 -2.82 -12.08 -11.03
CA LYS A 132 -3.45 -11.72 -12.31
C LYS A 132 -4.68 -10.81 -12.14
N ASN A 133 -5.62 -11.20 -11.28
CA ASN A 133 -6.86 -10.43 -11.11
C ASN A 133 -6.61 -9.07 -10.45
N PRO A 134 -5.84 -8.98 -9.34
CA PRO A 134 -5.42 -7.70 -8.79
C PRO A 134 -4.70 -6.80 -9.79
N PHE A 135 -3.86 -7.36 -10.68
CA PHE A 135 -3.18 -6.60 -11.72
C PHE A 135 -4.16 -5.92 -12.69
N ILE A 136 -5.15 -6.66 -13.21
CA ILE A 136 -6.16 -6.10 -14.12
C ILE A 136 -6.96 -4.99 -13.43
N ALA A 137 -7.37 -5.22 -12.19
CA ALA A 137 -8.08 -4.21 -11.41
C ALA A 137 -7.22 -2.95 -11.18
N LEU A 138 -5.93 -3.13 -10.90
CA LEU A 138 -4.97 -2.03 -10.70
C LEU A 138 -4.79 -1.18 -11.96
N VAL A 139 -4.73 -1.83 -13.15
CA VAL A 139 -4.67 -1.12 -14.44
C VAL A 139 -5.92 -0.25 -14.62
N GLY A 140 -7.11 -0.81 -14.39
CA GLY A 140 -8.36 -0.04 -14.47
C GLY A 140 -8.40 1.14 -13.50
N ALA A 141 -8.00 0.92 -12.24
CA ALA A 141 -7.93 1.98 -11.23
C ALA A 141 -6.94 3.08 -11.62
N LEU A 142 -5.76 2.73 -12.14
CA LEU A 142 -4.77 3.68 -12.63
C LEU A 142 -5.31 4.52 -13.79
N VAL A 143 -5.96 3.89 -14.78
CA VAL A 143 -6.57 4.61 -15.92
C VAL A 143 -7.62 5.60 -15.42
N MET A 144 -8.53 5.15 -14.56
CA MET A 144 -9.57 5.99 -13.98
C MET A 144 -8.97 7.19 -13.23
N VAL A 145 -7.99 6.98 -12.36
CA VAL A 145 -7.34 8.07 -11.60
C VAL A 145 -6.64 9.07 -12.52
N ASN A 146 -5.95 8.59 -13.56
CA ASN A 146 -5.34 9.47 -14.54
C ASN A 146 -6.39 10.30 -15.29
N LEU A 147 -7.55 9.72 -15.63
CA LEU A 147 -8.67 10.47 -16.20
C LEU A 147 -9.23 11.52 -15.23
N MET A 148 -9.33 11.21 -13.94
CA MET A 148 -9.78 12.17 -12.92
C MET A 148 -8.84 13.37 -12.75
N LEU A 149 -7.57 13.22 -13.11
CA LEU A 149 -6.53 14.26 -13.09
C LEU A 149 -6.53 15.13 -14.35
N VAL A 150 -7.23 14.73 -15.42
CA VAL A 150 -7.34 15.52 -16.65
C VAL A 150 -8.07 16.83 -16.35
N GLY A 151 -7.59 17.94 -16.95
CA GLY A 151 -8.17 19.27 -16.77
C GLY A 151 -7.38 20.19 -15.83
N GLY A 152 -6.23 19.75 -15.31
CA GLY A 152 -5.33 20.58 -14.50
C GLY A 152 -6.03 21.12 -13.26
N GLU A 153 -6.09 22.44 -13.11
CA GLU A 153 -6.78 23.10 -11.99
C GLU A 153 -8.30 22.84 -11.97
N HIS A 154 -8.90 22.53 -13.12
CA HIS A 154 -10.31 22.16 -13.22
C HIS A 154 -10.54 20.64 -13.22
N SER A 155 -9.50 19.86 -12.93
CA SER A 155 -9.64 18.40 -12.81
C SER A 155 -10.56 18.03 -11.65
N MET A 156 -11.22 16.87 -11.77
CA MET A 156 -12.12 16.37 -10.74
C MET A 156 -11.41 16.21 -9.39
N VAL A 157 -10.14 15.76 -9.42
CA VAL A 157 -9.30 15.66 -8.22
C VAL A 157 -9.10 17.01 -7.53
N LYS A 158 -8.71 18.04 -8.28
CA LYS A 158 -8.46 19.38 -7.72
C LYS A 158 -9.74 20.04 -7.21
N ILE A 159 -10.88 19.82 -7.89
CA ILE A 159 -12.18 20.32 -7.43
C ILE A 159 -12.57 19.69 -6.09
N ILE A 160 -12.55 18.35 -5.99
CA ILE A 160 -12.88 17.65 -4.74
C ILE A 160 -11.92 18.06 -3.62
N GLY A 161 -10.62 18.14 -3.93
CA GLY A 161 -9.60 18.54 -2.96
C GLY A 161 -9.82 19.94 -2.41
N ARG A 162 -10.12 20.92 -3.28
CA ARG A 162 -10.46 22.29 -2.86
C ARG A 162 -11.76 22.36 -2.06
N THR A 163 -12.81 21.65 -2.48
CA THR A 163 -14.06 21.61 -1.70
C THR A 163 -13.84 21.05 -0.29
N PHE A 164 -13.02 19.99 -0.14
CA PHE A 164 -12.64 19.51 1.18
C PHE A 164 -11.81 20.53 1.96
N ALA A 165 -10.87 21.21 1.30
CA ALA A 165 -10.09 22.28 1.92
C ALA A 165 -10.97 23.44 2.40
N GLU A 166 -11.96 23.86 1.62
CA GLU A 166 -12.89 24.95 1.94
C GLU A 166 -13.80 24.59 3.13
N ILE A 167 -14.29 23.35 3.18
CA ILE A 167 -15.22 22.91 4.23
C ILE A 167 -14.49 22.66 5.55
N SER A 168 -13.31 22.04 5.50
CA SER A 168 -12.63 21.53 6.70
C SER A 168 -11.38 22.30 7.11
N GLY A 169 -10.75 23.03 6.19
CA GLY A 169 -9.51 23.76 6.43
C GLY A 169 -8.43 22.89 7.07
N SER A 170 -7.76 23.44 8.09
CA SER A 170 -6.74 22.73 8.88
C SER A 170 -7.26 21.49 9.60
N ASN A 171 -8.58 21.36 9.79
CA ASN A 171 -9.18 20.21 10.47
C ASN A 171 -9.30 18.99 9.56
N TRP A 172 -8.92 19.08 8.27
CA TRP A 172 -8.95 17.96 7.34
C TRP A 172 -8.18 16.74 7.85
N THR A 173 -7.09 16.94 8.60
CA THR A 173 -6.29 15.88 9.22
C THR A 173 -7.16 14.91 10.05
N ILE A 174 -8.25 15.38 10.67
CA ILE A 174 -9.18 14.54 11.46
C ILE A 174 -9.98 13.59 10.55
N PHE A 175 -10.34 14.06 9.36
CA PHE A 175 -11.21 13.34 8.42
C PHE A 175 -10.43 12.52 7.38
N SER A 176 -9.13 12.80 7.22
CA SER A 176 -8.28 12.19 6.20
C SER A 176 -8.29 10.66 6.23
N SER A 177 -8.26 10.04 7.41
CA SER A 177 -8.31 8.57 7.52
C SER A 177 -9.67 8.03 7.06
N PHE A 178 -10.78 8.71 7.39
CA PHE A 178 -12.12 8.28 7.00
C PHE A 178 -12.32 8.28 5.49
N LEU A 179 -11.74 9.25 4.76
CA LEU A 179 -11.76 9.21 3.29
C LEU A 179 -11.04 7.97 2.75
N GLY A 180 -9.89 7.61 3.32
CA GLY A 180 -9.19 6.36 2.99
C GLY A 180 -10.03 5.11 3.28
N ALA A 181 -10.78 5.11 4.39
CA ALA A 181 -11.67 4.00 4.73
C ALA A 181 -12.82 3.84 3.73
N ILE A 182 -13.38 4.94 3.21
CA ILE A 182 -14.42 4.89 2.17
C ILE A 182 -13.89 4.17 0.93
N GLY A 183 -12.68 4.49 0.47
CA GLY A 183 -12.11 3.82 -0.70
C GLY A 183 -11.90 2.32 -0.51
N SER A 184 -11.45 1.89 0.67
CA SER A 184 -11.27 0.47 0.97
C SER A 184 -12.56 -0.25 1.35
N PHE A 185 -13.58 0.45 1.85
CA PHE A 185 -14.91 -0.12 2.07
C PHE A 185 -15.51 -0.66 0.76
N PHE A 186 -15.44 0.13 -0.33
CA PHE A 186 -15.95 -0.30 -1.63
C PHE A 186 -15.04 -1.31 -2.33
N SER A 187 -13.72 -1.13 -2.26
CA SER A 187 -12.78 -1.94 -3.06
C SER A 187 -12.23 -3.16 -2.35
N GLY A 188 -12.18 -3.17 -1.01
CA GLY A 188 -11.46 -4.17 -0.21
C GLY A 188 -9.95 -4.10 -0.35
N SER A 189 -9.41 -3.02 -0.94
CA SER A 189 -7.99 -2.88 -1.25
C SER A 189 -7.45 -1.53 -0.80
N ASN A 190 -6.37 -1.57 -0.02
CA ASN A 190 -5.67 -0.36 0.38
C ASN A 190 -5.00 0.32 -0.82
N THR A 191 -4.45 -0.48 -1.75
CA THR A 191 -3.82 0.03 -2.98
C THR A 191 -4.82 0.77 -3.85
N VAL A 192 -6.01 0.20 -4.05
CA VAL A 192 -7.05 0.86 -4.86
C VAL A 192 -7.54 2.14 -4.17
N SER A 193 -7.76 2.11 -2.85
CA SER A 193 -8.12 3.33 -2.10
C SER A 193 -7.08 4.44 -2.24
N ASN A 194 -5.79 4.10 -2.09
CA ASN A 194 -4.68 5.05 -2.22
C ASN A 194 -4.56 5.60 -3.64
N LEU A 195 -4.78 4.80 -4.67
CA LEU A 195 -4.82 5.30 -6.05
C LEU A 195 -6.00 6.26 -6.24
N THR A 196 -7.20 5.88 -5.79
CA THR A 196 -8.43 6.65 -6.01
C THR A 196 -8.40 8.00 -5.31
N PHE A 197 -8.01 8.04 -4.03
CA PHE A 197 -8.13 9.23 -3.20
C PHE A 197 -6.80 9.88 -2.82
N GLY A 198 -5.65 9.23 -3.06
CA GLY A 198 -4.34 9.80 -2.72
C GLY A 198 -4.08 11.13 -3.40
N SER A 199 -4.47 11.28 -4.66
CA SER A 199 -4.33 12.55 -5.40
C SER A 199 -5.25 13.65 -4.86
N VAL A 200 -6.46 13.29 -4.40
CA VAL A 200 -7.39 14.23 -3.75
C VAL A 200 -6.79 14.71 -2.43
N GLN A 201 -6.31 13.78 -1.62
CA GLN A 201 -5.64 14.05 -0.34
C GLN A 201 -4.41 14.95 -0.51
N LEU A 202 -3.59 14.67 -1.51
CA LEU A 202 -2.45 15.52 -1.89
C LEU A 202 -2.94 16.94 -2.22
N SER A 203 -3.94 17.07 -3.08
CA SER A 203 -4.52 18.38 -3.43
C SER A 203 -5.07 19.12 -2.22
N THR A 204 -5.78 18.44 -1.32
CA THR A 204 -6.33 19.05 -0.11
C THR A 204 -5.21 19.55 0.80
N ALA A 205 -4.18 18.72 1.02
CA ALA A 205 -3.03 19.08 1.84
C ALA A 205 -2.28 20.30 1.29
N GLU A 206 -1.99 20.32 -0.01
CA GLU A 206 -1.36 21.47 -0.69
C GLU A 206 -2.20 22.75 -0.57
N THR A 207 -3.53 22.63 -0.73
CA THR A 207 -4.45 23.79 -0.69
C THR A 207 -4.58 24.35 0.72
N THR A 208 -4.60 23.49 1.73
CA THR A 208 -4.77 23.88 3.15
C THR A 208 -3.45 24.22 3.85
N GLY A 209 -2.31 23.92 3.24
CA GLY A 209 -0.99 24.06 3.86
C GLY A 209 -0.68 22.99 4.91
N ILE A 210 -1.46 21.90 4.97
CA ILE A 210 -1.21 20.78 5.89
C ILE A 210 -0.08 19.91 5.34
N SER A 211 0.71 19.30 6.22
CA SER A 211 1.74 18.33 5.85
C SER A 211 1.21 17.22 4.94
N VAL A 212 1.67 17.21 3.68
CA VAL A 212 1.35 16.20 2.67
C VAL A 212 1.68 14.79 3.17
N ALA A 213 2.84 14.62 3.81
CA ALA A 213 3.27 13.32 4.33
C ALA A 213 2.28 12.78 5.37
N LEU A 214 1.80 13.65 6.28
CA LEU A 214 0.84 13.27 7.30
C LEU A 214 -0.51 12.86 6.70
N VAL A 215 -1.03 13.66 5.77
CA VAL A 215 -2.33 13.39 5.13
C VAL A 215 -2.28 12.09 4.30
N LEU A 216 -1.21 11.87 3.53
CA LEU A 216 -1.03 10.62 2.77
C LEU A 216 -0.79 9.39 3.66
N ALA A 217 -0.15 9.57 4.82
CA ALA A 217 -0.04 8.52 5.82
C ALA A 217 -1.42 8.15 6.38
N LEU A 218 -2.23 9.16 6.74
CA LEU A 218 -3.59 8.97 7.23
C LEU A 218 -4.50 8.32 6.19
N GLN A 219 -4.35 8.66 4.91
CA GLN A 219 -5.03 7.98 3.81
C GLN A 219 -4.74 6.47 3.81
N SER A 220 -3.48 6.07 3.99
CA SER A 220 -3.08 4.66 4.05
C SER A 220 -3.57 3.95 5.32
N VAL A 221 -3.58 4.63 6.47
CA VAL A 221 -4.21 4.13 7.71
C VAL A 221 -5.71 3.92 7.49
N GLY A 222 -6.34 4.89 6.83
CA GLY A 222 -7.73 4.87 6.41
C GLY A 222 -8.08 3.65 5.57
N GLY A 223 -7.30 3.37 4.53
CA GLY A 223 -7.55 2.19 3.70
C GLY A 223 -7.40 0.88 4.47
N ALA A 224 -6.45 0.81 5.42
CA ALA A 224 -6.33 -0.34 6.30
C ALA A 224 -7.56 -0.52 7.22
N MET A 225 -8.07 0.56 7.83
CA MET A 225 -9.24 0.48 8.71
C MET A 225 -10.53 0.17 7.94
N GLY A 226 -10.70 0.72 6.73
CA GLY A 226 -11.88 0.49 5.89
C GLY A 226 -12.07 -0.96 5.44
N ASN A 227 -10.98 -1.74 5.35
CA ASN A 227 -11.06 -3.17 5.01
C ASN A 227 -11.87 -3.99 6.02
N MET A 228 -12.01 -3.54 7.27
CA MET A 228 -12.79 -4.22 8.32
C MET A 228 -14.27 -4.29 7.98
N VAL A 229 -14.79 -3.28 7.28
CA VAL A 229 -16.22 -3.14 6.93
C VAL A 229 -16.49 -3.41 5.46
N CYS A 230 -15.47 -3.78 4.68
CA CYS A 230 -15.63 -4.03 3.24
C CYS A 230 -16.57 -5.21 2.97
N ILE A 231 -17.55 -4.99 2.10
CA ILE A 231 -18.56 -5.99 1.74
C ILE A 231 -17.91 -7.23 1.14
N ASN A 232 -16.96 -7.06 0.21
CA ASN A 232 -16.29 -8.19 -0.45
C ASN A 232 -15.54 -9.08 0.55
N ASN A 233 -14.87 -8.47 1.53
CA ASN A 233 -14.17 -9.21 2.58
C ASN A 233 -15.16 -9.97 3.47
N ILE A 234 -16.28 -9.33 3.83
CA ILE A 234 -17.30 -9.92 4.70
C ILE A 234 -18.02 -11.08 4.00
N VAL A 235 -18.31 -10.95 2.71
CA VAL A 235 -18.89 -12.04 1.90
C VAL A 235 -17.94 -13.24 1.84
N ALA A 236 -16.63 -13.02 1.69
CA ALA A 236 -15.64 -14.10 1.73
C ALA A 236 -15.62 -14.80 3.10
N VAL A 237 -15.68 -14.03 4.20
CA VAL A 237 -15.76 -14.59 5.57
C VAL A 237 -17.02 -15.43 5.75
N ASN A 238 -18.18 -14.93 5.30
CA ASN A 238 -19.45 -15.66 5.36
C ASN A 238 -19.37 -16.99 4.59
N SER A 239 -18.71 -17.00 3.44
CA SER A 239 -18.49 -18.23 2.66
C SER A 239 -17.61 -19.24 3.38
N VAL A 240 -16.55 -18.79 4.08
CA VAL A 240 -15.65 -19.68 4.84
C VAL A 240 -16.32 -20.23 6.10
N LEU A 241 -17.11 -19.40 6.80
CA LEU A 241 -17.83 -19.79 8.02
C LEU A 241 -19.13 -20.54 7.72
N ASN A 242 -19.50 -20.68 6.45
CA ASN A 242 -20.77 -21.24 6.00
C ASN A 242 -21.99 -20.54 6.66
N THR A 243 -21.88 -19.23 6.88
CA THR A 243 -22.93 -18.40 7.48
C THR A 243 -23.58 -17.52 6.41
N SER A 244 -24.89 -17.62 6.24
CA SER A 244 -25.64 -16.83 5.25
C SER A 244 -26.40 -15.66 5.89
N LYS A 245 -26.55 -14.55 5.16
CA LYS A 245 -27.35 -13.37 5.56
C LYS A 245 -26.87 -12.66 6.84
N GLN A 246 -25.57 -12.74 7.13
CA GLN A 246 -24.96 -12.15 8.34
C GLN A 246 -24.10 -10.90 8.02
N GLU A 247 -24.07 -10.43 6.77
CA GLU A 247 -23.22 -9.32 6.32
C GLU A 247 -23.48 -8.06 7.17
N GLY A 248 -24.75 -7.67 7.31
CA GLY A 248 -25.13 -6.49 8.09
C GLY A 248 -24.80 -6.63 9.58
N ALA A 249 -24.92 -7.84 10.15
CA ALA A 249 -24.57 -8.09 11.53
C ALA A 249 -23.05 -7.98 11.75
N ILE A 250 -22.24 -8.45 10.79
CA ILE A 250 -20.79 -8.32 10.82
C ILE A 250 -20.38 -6.86 10.64
N ILE A 251 -20.96 -6.13 9.69
CA ILE A 251 -20.70 -4.68 9.50
C ILE A 251 -21.03 -3.92 10.77
N LYS A 252 -22.19 -4.16 11.39
CA LYS A 252 -22.60 -3.48 12.63
C LYS A 252 -21.62 -3.70 13.79
N LYS A 253 -20.95 -4.85 13.83
CA LYS A 253 -19.92 -5.16 14.83
C LYS A 253 -18.55 -4.58 14.46
N THR A 254 -18.18 -4.59 13.18
CA THR A 254 -16.85 -4.19 12.68
C THR A 254 -16.72 -2.68 12.44
N ILE A 255 -17.84 -1.96 12.28
CA ILE A 255 -17.82 -0.49 12.17
C ILE A 255 -17.36 0.19 13.47
N ILE A 256 -17.64 -0.43 14.63
CA ILE A 256 -17.21 0.08 15.94
C ILE A 256 -15.68 0.13 16.06
N PRO A 257 -14.93 -0.98 15.87
CA PRO A 257 -13.47 -0.92 15.88
C PRO A 257 -12.90 -0.06 14.75
N MET A 258 -13.55 0.02 13.58
CA MET A 258 -13.14 0.96 12.52
C MET A 258 -13.20 2.42 12.99
N ILE A 259 -14.30 2.85 13.62
CA ILE A 259 -14.45 4.22 14.13
C ILE A 259 -13.43 4.49 15.24
N ILE A 260 -13.25 3.56 16.18
CA ILE A 260 -12.26 3.69 17.25
C ILE A 260 -10.86 3.85 16.65
N TYR A 261 -10.52 3.06 15.64
CA TYR A 261 -9.25 3.18 14.94
C TYR A 261 -9.11 4.55 14.26
N GLY A 262 -10.16 5.03 13.58
CA GLY A 262 -10.17 6.38 12.99
C GLY A 262 -9.92 7.48 14.03
N ILE A 263 -10.53 7.39 15.21
CA ILE A 263 -10.31 8.33 16.32
C ILE A 263 -8.87 8.27 16.81
N ILE A 264 -8.31 7.07 17.02
CA ILE A 264 -6.90 6.90 17.44
C ILE A 264 -5.96 7.51 16.39
N ALA A 265 -6.23 7.31 15.10
CA ALA A 265 -5.44 7.89 14.03
C ALA A 265 -5.49 9.43 14.04
N ALA A 266 -6.69 10.01 14.23
CA ALA A 266 -6.86 11.45 14.34
C ALA A 266 -6.15 12.03 15.57
N LEU A 267 -6.28 11.41 16.74
CA LEU A 267 -5.57 11.83 17.96
C LEU A 267 -4.06 11.72 17.80
N GLY A 268 -3.58 10.63 17.19
CA GLY A 268 -2.16 10.47 16.87
C GLY A 268 -1.64 11.58 15.97
N ALA A 269 -2.39 11.93 14.92
CA ALA A 269 -2.02 13.00 14.00
C ALA A 269 -2.05 14.39 14.63
N LEU A 270 -3.01 14.69 15.51
CA LEU A 270 -3.16 15.99 16.15
C LEU A 270 -2.20 16.23 17.31
N PHE A 271 -1.94 15.20 18.12
CA PHE A 271 -1.20 15.37 19.38
C PHE A 271 0.17 14.72 19.36
N LEU A 272 0.30 13.56 18.70
CA LEU A 272 1.51 12.75 18.82
C LEU A 272 2.53 13.12 17.75
N VAL A 273 2.11 13.28 16.49
CA VAL A 273 3.03 13.63 15.40
C VAL A 273 3.69 15.01 15.59
N PRO A 274 2.99 16.08 15.99
CA PRO A 274 3.61 17.39 16.20
C PRO A 274 4.65 17.42 17.34
N LEU A 275 4.60 16.47 18.28
CA LEU A 275 5.59 16.38 19.36
C LEU A 275 6.96 15.89 18.88
N PHE A 276 7.00 15.10 17.81
CA PHE A 276 8.23 14.49 17.29
C PHE A 276 8.70 15.12 15.97
N TYR A 277 7.81 15.80 15.26
CA TYR A 277 8.08 16.35 13.93
C TYR A 277 7.58 17.79 13.85
N ASN A 278 8.43 18.70 13.36
CA ASN A 278 7.97 20.00 12.88
C ASN A 278 7.28 19.77 11.54
N LEU A 279 5.95 19.75 11.57
CA LEU A 279 5.07 19.52 10.43
C LEU A 279 4.84 20.79 9.61
#